data_AF-A0A934J4U0-F1
#
_entry.id   AF-A0A934J4U0-F1
#
_cell.length_a   1.000
_cell.length_b   1.000
_cell.length_c   1.000
_cell.angle_alpha   90.00
_cell.angle_beta   90.00
_cell.angle_gamma   90.00
#
_symmetry.space_group_name_H-M   'P 1'
#
loop_
_entity.id
_entity.type
_entity.pdbx_description
1 polymer ?
#
loop_
_entity_poly.entity_id
_entity_poly.type
_entity_poly.pdbx_seq_one_letter_code
_entity_poly.pdbx_strand_id
1 'polypeptide(L)'
;MARKIRTQINYHIKRPRIRMIELKSTLCTELDRRGLTTYSKNNYTVYGKPDFVFAARKVAIFCNNEFSRGYSRGSSKGKINDYRMLGTSKFKNIERDRILIKQLQRKGWTVLRFQENQIKTNVAECVDEIERHLRFFPQRPYRTIDLCAGIGGIRRGFELAGEFVNVLSAEIDKYACMTYKHLFGEDPSNDLTSKAFKERIERTPYDILLAGFPCQTFSRVGLGEGFENEEKGQVFFHIADIIKRTRPCAFFLENVDHLVTRDKGATFRRIIDTLVTELKYRVIGVSLSNDGVLNYSPRDFVRNSRNFGVPQNRPRTYIIGFDRERFKPERLLMLPTELPRGREHTLYTDLNAVLERDVDLKYYMASGYLETLIKHRERQEGRGYGFGYRIVNEPGIETPIANTLLATGGSGRERNLLYDPRDGAAGTIVKGKKTPLNDKGIRKMTPTEWGKLQGFINYAFMKENGAEGFSFPNRIPDVQKYKQFGNSVTIPAVEEMARFMRQCLEILCSTD
;
A
#
# COMPACT_ATOMS: atom_id res chain seq x y z
N MET A 1 -24.13 36.48 52.59
CA MET A 1 -24.74 35.24 52.03
C MET A 1 -24.35 34.92 50.58
N ALA A 2 -24.13 35.92 49.71
CA ALA A 2 -23.82 35.73 48.28
C ALA A 2 -22.47 35.03 47.96
N ARG A 3 -21.45 35.14 48.83
CA ARG A 3 -20.11 34.54 48.61
C ARG A 3 -20.09 33.02 48.82
N LYS A 4 -20.92 32.45 49.72
CA LYS A 4 -21.06 30.99 49.93
C LYS A 4 -21.74 30.31 48.73
N ILE A 5 -22.69 30.99 48.07
CA ILE A 5 -23.43 30.47 46.91
C ILE A 5 -22.52 30.35 45.68
N ARG A 6 -21.66 31.35 45.41
CA ARG A 6 -20.70 31.30 44.28
C ARG A 6 -19.65 30.20 44.45
N THR A 7 -19.18 29.95 45.67
CA THR A 7 -18.21 28.88 45.96
C THR A 7 -18.84 27.49 45.89
N GLN A 8 -20.08 27.32 46.37
CA GLN A 8 -20.83 26.06 46.23
C GLN A 8 -21.22 25.76 44.78
N ILE A 9 -21.61 26.77 43.98
CA ILE A 9 -21.88 26.62 42.54
C ILE A 9 -20.60 26.27 41.79
N ASN A 10 -19.47 26.94 42.07
CA ASN A 10 -18.17 26.55 41.50
C ASN A 10 -17.76 25.12 41.93
N TYR A 11 -18.03 24.72 43.17
CA TYR A 11 -17.75 23.37 43.67
C TYR A 11 -18.64 22.31 43.00
N HIS A 12 -19.93 22.61 42.81
CA HIS A 12 -20.91 21.73 42.15
C HIS A 12 -20.73 21.64 40.63
N ILE A 13 -20.10 22.64 39.99
CA ILE A 13 -19.75 22.61 38.56
C ILE A 13 -18.37 21.96 38.33
N LYS A 14 -17.40 22.16 39.24
CA LYS A 14 -16.05 21.59 39.12
C LYS A 14 -16.01 20.08 39.40
N ARG A 15 -16.73 19.58 40.41
CA ARG A 15 -16.73 18.14 40.76
C ARG A 15 -17.19 17.21 39.62
N PRO A 16 -18.33 17.47 38.94
CA PRO A 16 -18.77 16.65 37.82
C PRO A 16 -17.83 16.70 36.61
N ARG A 17 -17.15 17.84 36.39
CA ARG A 17 -16.11 17.98 35.35
C ARG A 17 -14.86 17.16 35.67
N ILE A 18 -14.36 17.22 36.90
CA ILE A 18 -13.19 16.43 37.35
C ILE A 18 -13.49 14.92 37.26
N ARG A 19 -14.68 14.51 37.73
CA ARG A 19 -15.11 13.10 37.70
C ARG A 19 -15.19 12.54 36.28
N MET A 20 -15.62 13.36 35.33
CA MET A 20 -15.70 12.95 33.92
C MET A 20 -14.34 12.95 33.21
N ILE A 21 -13.37 13.73 33.69
CA ILE A 21 -11.97 13.66 33.25
C ILE A 21 -11.36 12.32 33.71
N GLU A 22 -11.55 11.94 34.96
CA GLU A 22 -11.07 10.67 35.52
C GLU A 22 -11.63 9.46 34.75
N LEU A 23 -12.95 9.45 34.49
CA LEU A 23 -13.60 8.37 33.74
C LEU A 23 -13.10 8.22 32.31
N LYS A 24 -12.94 9.35 31.61
CA LYS A 24 -12.33 9.37 30.29
C LYS A 24 -10.91 8.82 30.36
N SER A 25 -10.15 9.18 31.39
CA SER A 25 -8.79 8.64 31.59
C SER A 25 -8.79 7.12 31.78
N THR A 26 -9.70 6.57 32.58
CA THR A 26 -9.82 5.11 32.77
C THR A 26 -10.09 4.39 31.46
N LEU A 27 -11.02 4.91 30.64
CA LEU A 27 -11.30 4.35 29.32
C LEU A 27 -10.10 4.47 28.38
N CYS A 28 -9.34 5.58 28.43
CA CYS A 28 -8.11 5.74 27.64
C CYS A 28 -7.08 4.67 28.00
N THR A 29 -6.81 4.49 29.30
CA THR A 29 -5.83 3.51 29.78
C THR A 29 -6.19 2.11 29.30
N GLU A 30 -7.47 1.74 29.34
CA GLU A 30 -7.90 0.43 28.85
C GLU A 30 -7.84 0.30 27.33
N LEU A 31 -8.22 1.34 26.56
CA LEU A 31 -8.05 1.36 25.10
C LEU A 31 -6.57 1.18 24.70
N ASP A 32 -5.68 1.95 25.34
CA ASP A 32 -4.25 1.93 25.08
C ASP A 32 -3.65 0.56 25.46
N ARG A 33 -4.08 -0.03 26.60
CA ARG A 33 -3.67 -1.38 27.04
C ARG A 33 -4.02 -2.45 26.01
N ARG A 34 -5.13 -2.28 25.28
CA ARG A 34 -5.57 -3.19 24.21
C ARG A 34 -5.05 -2.83 22.82
N GLY A 35 -4.17 -1.83 22.73
CA GLY A 35 -3.56 -1.40 21.47
C GLY A 35 -4.46 -0.56 20.56
N LEU A 36 -5.60 -0.05 21.07
CA LEU A 36 -6.48 0.87 20.33
C LEU A 36 -6.02 2.32 20.59
N THR A 37 -5.29 2.92 19.65
CA THR A 37 -4.52 4.16 19.85
C THR A 37 -4.81 5.28 18.84
N THR A 38 -5.56 5.02 17.76
CA THR A 38 -5.89 5.98 16.69
C THR A 38 -7.08 6.86 17.00
N TYR A 39 -7.64 6.76 18.21
CA TYR A 39 -8.77 7.59 18.61
C TYR A 39 -8.33 9.03 18.89
N SER A 40 -9.20 9.97 18.58
CA SER A 40 -9.06 11.38 18.99
C SER A 40 -10.00 11.69 20.15
N LYS A 41 -9.51 12.43 21.14
CA LYS A 41 -10.31 12.88 22.30
C LYS A 41 -11.00 14.20 21.98
N ASN A 42 -12.27 14.35 22.37
CA ASN A 42 -13.07 15.56 22.23
C ASN A 42 -13.03 16.15 20.80
N ASN A 43 -13.27 15.32 19.79
CA ASN A 43 -13.14 15.75 18.40
C ASN A 43 -14.31 16.67 17.99
N TYR A 44 -14.03 17.96 17.84
CA TYR A 44 -15.03 18.98 17.50
C TYR A 44 -15.45 19.02 16.03
N THR A 45 -14.74 18.30 15.15
CA THR A 45 -15.09 18.23 13.72
C THR A 45 -16.23 17.26 13.44
N VAL A 46 -16.47 16.30 14.35
CA VAL A 46 -17.58 15.36 14.26
C VAL A 46 -18.83 15.97 14.92
N TYR A 47 -19.95 15.91 14.20
CA TYR A 47 -21.23 16.43 14.69
C TYR A 47 -21.61 15.77 16.02
N GLY A 48 -22.03 16.59 16.99
CA GLY A 48 -22.35 16.13 18.34
C GLY A 48 -21.19 16.18 19.34
N LYS A 49 -19.96 16.43 18.88
CA LYS A 49 -18.74 16.52 19.72
C LYS A 49 -18.52 15.29 20.61
N PRO A 50 -18.30 14.09 20.01
CA PRO A 50 -18.08 12.88 20.77
C PRO A 50 -16.83 12.97 21.65
N ASP A 51 -16.84 12.23 22.75
CA ASP A 51 -15.73 12.18 23.70
C ASP A 51 -14.52 11.45 23.11
N PHE A 52 -14.79 10.38 22.35
CA PHE A 52 -13.78 9.64 21.59
C PHE A 52 -14.27 9.39 20.15
N VAL A 53 -13.35 9.49 19.20
CA VAL A 53 -13.63 9.31 17.77
C VAL A 53 -12.55 8.46 17.12
N PHE A 54 -12.95 7.32 16.56
CA PHE A 54 -12.17 6.55 15.59
C PHE A 54 -12.63 6.94 14.18
N ALA A 55 -12.04 8.01 13.63
CA ALA A 55 -12.56 8.68 12.44
C ALA A 55 -12.60 7.78 11.21
N ALA A 56 -11.51 7.05 10.94
CA ALA A 56 -11.41 6.17 9.78
C ALA A 56 -12.38 4.98 9.82
N ARG A 57 -12.73 4.52 11.03
CA ARG A 57 -13.72 3.45 11.25
C ARG A 57 -15.13 4.00 11.48
N LYS A 58 -15.30 5.32 11.43
CA LYS A 58 -16.53 6.06 11.73
C LYS A 58 -17.21 5.59 13.03
N VAL A 59 -16.45 5.41 14.10
CA VAL A 59 -17.01 5.11 15.43
C VAL A 59 -16.91 6.36 16.31
N ALA A 60 -18.05 6.80 16.82
CA ALA A 60 -18.19 7.94 17.73
C ALA A 60 -18.68 7.46 19.10
N ILE A 61 -17.98 7.83 20.17
CA ILE A 61 -18.25 7.36 21.52
C ILE A 61 -18.62 8.55 22.40
N PHE A 62 -19.73 8.42 23.13
CA PHE A 62 -20.22 9.42 24.08
C PHE A 62 -20.30 8.85 25.50
N CYS A 63 -19.64 9.51 26.44
CA CYS A 63 -19.67 9.18 27.86
C CYS A 63 -20.65 10.11 28.58
N ASN A 64 -21.74 9.55 29.12
CA ASN A 64 -22.80 10.34 29.74
C ASN A 64 -22.69 10.35 31.28
N ASN A 65 -22.87 11.53 31.88
CA ASN A 65 -23.09 11.64 33.33
C ASN A 65 -24.50 11.13 33.68
N GLU A 66 -24.65 10.48 34.83
CA GLU A 66 -25.94 9.96 35.35
C GLU A 66 -27.08 11.00 35.36
N PHE A 67 -26.75 12.29 35.50
CA PHE A 67 -27.73 13.38 35.52
C PHE A 67 -28.40 13.67 34.16
N SER A 68 -27.90 13.11 33.06
CA SER A 68 -28.43 13.33 31.70
C SER A 68 -29.68 12.50 31.37
N ARG A 69 -29.93 11.40 32.10
CA ARG A 69 -31.19 10.65 32.10
C ARG A 69 -31.55 10.31 33.54
N GLY A 70 -32.33 11.20 34.15
CA GLY A 70 -32.67 11.18 35.57
C GLY A 70 -32.95 9.80 36.17
N TYR A 71 -32.29 9.57 37.29
CA TYR A 71 -32.50 8.53 38.29
C TYR A 71 -33.99 8.13 38.42
N SER A 72 -34.32 6.86 38.18
CA SER A 72 -35.55 6.26 38.70
C SER A 72 -35.34 5.98 40.19
N ARG A 73 -35.88 6.85 41.04
CA ARG A 73 -35.76 6.76 42.50
C ARG A 73 -36.62 5.59 43.01
N GLY A 74 -36.01 4.42 43.14
CA GLY A 74 -36.42 3.45 44.16
C GLY A 74 -36.00 3.99 45.53
N SER A 75 -36.94 4.00 46.48
CA SER A 75 -36.74 4.17 47.93
C SER A 75 -35.95 5.40 48.41
N SER A 76 -36.65 6.53 48.60
CA SER A 76 -36.53 7.39 49.79
C SER A 76 -37.57 8.52 49.73
N LYS A 77 -38.64 8.38 50.51
CA LYS A 77 -39.64 9.43 50.76
C LYS A 77 -38.97 10.55 51.57
N GLY A 78 -38.89 11.76 51.01
CA GLY A 78 -38.45 12.94 51.75
C GLY A 78 -38.20 14.17 50.89
N LYS A 79 -39.20 15.07 50.87
CA LYS A 79 -39.21 16.46 50.39
C LYS A 79 -39.12 16.68 48.86
N ILE A 80 -40.30 16.93 48.27
CA ILE A 80 -40.50 17.47 46.93
C ILE A 80 -40.67 19.00 47.07
N ASN A 81 -39.85 19.77 46.35
CA ASN A 81 -40.24 21.00 45.65
C ASN A 81 -39.03 21.47 44.84
N ASP A 82 -39.03 21.17 43.53
CA ASP A 82 -38.58 22.03 42.40
C ASP A 82 -38.32 21.28 41.05
N TYR A 83 -39.05 20.21 40.74
CA TYR A 83 -38.77 19.35 39.56
C TYR A 83 -39.66 19.59 38.33
N ARG A 84 -40.39 20.71 38.21
CA ARG A 84 -41.22 20.99 37.01
C ARG A 84 -40.46 21.65 35.84
N MET A 85 -39.29 22.25 36.07
CA MET A 85 -38.42 22.83 35.03
C MET A 85 -37.47 21.81 34.35
N LEU A 86 -37.31 20.61 34.93
CA LEU A 86 -36.45 19.54 34.40
C LEU A 86 -37.15 18.64 33.37
N GLY A 87 -38.48 18.64 33.31
CA GLY A 87 -39.25 17.81 32.37
C GLY A 87 -39.12 18.29 30.92
N THR A 88 -39.27 19.59 30.67
CA THR A 88 -39.21 20.19 29.31
C THR A 88 -37.80 20.22 28.73
N SER A 89 -36.77 20.36 29.59
CA SER A 89 -35.36 20.24 29.19
C SER A 89 -34.93 18.79 28.94
N LYS A 90 -35.53 17.81 29.64
CA LYS A 90 -35.34 16.37 29.41
C LYS A 90 -35.87 15.90 28.06
N PHE A 91 -37.08 16.30 27.66
CA PHE A 91 -37.60 15.98 26.32
C PHE A 91 -36.78 16.65 25.21
N LYS A 92 -36.40 17.93 25.37
CA LYS A 92 -35.52 18.62 24.42
C LYS A 92 -34.15 17.96 24.29
N ASN A 93 -33.57 17.41 25.36
CA ASN A 93 -32.30 16.68 25.31
C ASN A 93 -32.43 15.31 24.65
N ILE A 94 -33.52 14.57 24.90
CA ILE A 94 -33.76 13.26 24.27
C ILE A 94 -34.02 13.41 22.77
N GLU A 95 -34.83 14.41 22.37
CA GLU A 95 -35.11 14.73 20.96
C GLU A 95 -33.82 15.15 20.23
N ARG A 96 -33.01 16.02 20.83
CA ARG A 96 -31.71 16.45 20.30
C ARG A 96 -30.74 15.28 20.15
N ASP A 97 -30.63 14.42 21.16
CA ASP A 97 -29.80 13.21 21.09
C ASP A 97 -30.27 12.27 19.97
N ARG A 98 -31.59 12.11 19.81
CA ARG A 98 -32.17 11.28 18.75
C ARG A 98 -31.87 11.83 17.35
N ILE A 99 -31.97 13.16 17.17
CA ILE A 99 -31.62 13.84 15.92
C ILE A 99 -30.13 13.68 15.63
N LEU A 100 -29.28 13.87 16.64
CA LEU A 100 -27.83 13.71 16.55
C LEU A 100 -27.43 12.30 16.12
N ILE A 101 -27.97 11.27 16.78
CA ILE A 101 -27.68 9.88 16.45
C ILE A 101 -28.12 9.57 15.02
N LYS A 102 -29.34 9.99 14.62
CA LYS A 102 -29.82 9.80 13.25
C LYS A 102 -28.93 10.48 12.21
N GLN A 103 -28.41 11.67 12.50
CA GLN A 103 -27.51 12.37 11.57
C GLN A 103 -26.16 11.67 11.44
N LEU A 104 -25.58 11.19 12.55
CA LEU A 104 -24.33 10.42 12.52
C LEU A 104 -24.51 9.10 11.77
N GLN A 105 -25.57 8.34 12.07
CA GLN A 105 -25.89 7.09 11.38
C GLN A 105 -26.12 7.28 9.88
N ARG A 106 -26.81 8.35 9.45
CA ARG A 106 -26.96 8.72 8.02
C ARG A 106 -25.63 8.97 7.32
N LYS A 107 -24.61 9.40 8.04
CA LYS A 107 -23.24 9.60 7.53
C LYS A 107 -22.37 8.33 7.63
N GLY A 108 -22.97 7.22 8.05
CA GLY A 108 -22.32 5.91 8.22
C GLY A 108 -21.54 5.77 9.52
N TRP A 109 -21.85 6.56 10.55
CA TRP A 109 -21.20 6.43 11.85
C TRP A 109 -21.90 5.42 12.76
N THR A 110 -21.10 4.58 13.38
CA THR A 110 -21.51 3.80 14.56
C THR A 110 -21.40 4.69 15.79
N VAL A 111 -22.48 4.75 16.58
CA VAL A 111 -22.54 5.60 17.78
C VAL A 111 -22.65 4.70 19.00
N LEU A 112 -21.63 4.74 19.87
CA LEU A 112 -21.59 4.02 21.14
C LEU A 112 -21.81 5.01 22.30
N ARG A 113 -22.58 4.60 23.31
CA ARG A 113 -22.83 5.43 24.49
C ARG A 113 -22.62 4.63 25.76
N PHE A 114 -21.74 5.11 26.62
CA PHE A 114 -21.46 4.51 27.91
C PHE A 114 -21.93 5.42 29.04
N GLN A 115 -22.58 4.84 30.05
CA GLN A 115 -22.92 5.56 31.26
C GLN A 115 -21.74 5.59 32.24
N GLU A 116 -21.65 6.65 33.04
CA GLU A 116 -20.65 6.81 34.09
C GLU A 116 -20.50 5.56 34.98
N ASN A 117 -21.59 4.94 35.41
CA ASN A 117 -21.50 3.73 36.24
C ASN A 117 -20.95 2.53 35.47
N GLN A 118 -21.33 2.35 34.20
CA GLN A 118 -20.82 1.24 33.38
C GLN A 118 -19.31 1.31 33.23
N ILE A 119 -18.76 2.51 32.97
CA ILE A 119 -17.31 2.71 32.85
C ILE A 119 -16.60 2.43 34.18
N LYS A 120 -17.20 2.77 35.33
CA LYS A 120 -16.60 2.51 36.65
C LYS A 120 -16.61 1.05 37.04
N THR A 121 -17.71 0.37 36.80
CA THR A 121 -17.91 -1.00 37.27
C THR A 121 -17.35 -2.03 36.30
N ASN A 122 -17.37 -1.74 34.99
CA ASN A 122 -16.98 -2.69 33.96
C ASN A 122 -16.37 -2.02 32.72
N VAL A 123 -15.23 -1.33 32.89
CA VAL A 123 -14.52 -0.70 31.77
C VAL A 123 -14.12 -1.71 30.68
N ALA A 124 -13.79 -2.94 31.07
CA ALA A 124 -13.40 -4.00 30.15
C ALA A 124 -14.54 -4.33 29.17
N GLU A 125 -15.76 -4.51 29.66
CA GLU A 125 -16.94 -4.77 28.81
C GLU A 125 -17.26 -3.59 27.87
N CYS A 126 -17.07 -2.35 28.35
CA CYS A 126 -17.22 -1.16 27.49
C CYS A 126 -16.22 -1.20 26.32
N VAL A 127 -14.97 -1.58 26.60
CA VAL A 127 -13.94 -1.70 25.57
C VAL A 127 -14.16 -2.93 24.68
N ASP A 128 -14.70 -4.03 25.19
CA ASP A 128 -15.12 -5.19 24.37
C ASP A 128 -16.15 -4.78 23.31
N GLU A 129 -17.13 -3.94 23.70
CA GLU A 129 -18.12 -3.41 22.75
C GLU A 129 -17.46 -2.51 21.70
N ILE A 130 -16.54 -1.63 22.09
CA ILE A 130 -15.78 -0.81 21.15
C ILE A 130 -14.98 -1.69 20.19
N GLU A 131 -14.24 -2.67 20.69
CA GLU A 131 -13.44 -3.59 19.88
C GLU A 131 -14.27 -4.34 18.84
N ARG A 132 -15.46 -4.81 19.22
CA ARG A 132 -16.40 -5.49 18.31
C ARG A 132 -16.78 -4.63 17.10
N HIS A 133 -16.83 -3.31 17.27
CA HIS A 133 -17.11 -2.36 16.20
C HIS A 133 -15.86 -1.87 15.45
N LEU A 134 -14.65 -2.10 15.97
CA LEU A 134 -13.40 -1.67 15.32
C LEU A 134 -12.67 -2.80 14.58
N ARG A 135 -12.79 -4.04 15.08
CA ARG A 135 -12.07 -5.22 14.59
C ARG A 135 -12.96 -6.08 13.69
N PHE A 136 -13.30 -5.54 12.53
CA PHE A 136 -13.85 -6.37 11.44
C PHE A 136 -12.71 -7.16 10.80
N PHE A 137 -12.78 -8.49 10.87
CA PHE A 137 -11.84 -9.33 10.14
C PHE A 137 -12.18 -9.32 8.65
N PRO A 138 -11.17 -9.17 7.77
CA PRO A 138 -11.41 -9.21 6.34
C PRO A 138 -11.92 -10.60 5.96
N GLN A 139 -12.94 -10.65 5.10
CA GLN A 139 -13.54 -11.90 4.62
C GLN A 139 -12.98 -12.25 3.25
N ARG A 140 -12.90 -13.54 2.94
CA ARG A 140 -12.48 -14.02 1.62
C ARG A 140 -13.65 -13.91 0.62
N PRO A 141 -13.39 -13.57 -0.65
CA PRO A 141 -12.11 -13.09 -1.17
C PRO A 141 -11.77 -11.69 -0.65
N TYR A 142 -10.50 -11.46 -0.33
CA TYR A 142 -9.98 -10.17 0.12
C TYR A 142 -10.03 -9.15 -1.00
N ARG A 143 -10.65 -7.99 -0.75
CA ARG A 143 -10.76 -6.94 -1.75
C ARG A 143 -9.51 -6.08 -1.73
N THR A 144 -8.93 -5.87 -2.90
CA THR A 144 -7.73 -5.04 -3.07
C THR A 144 -8.05 -3.75 -3.82
N ILE A 145 -7.26 -2.72 -3.56
CA ILE A 145 -7.12 -1.58 -4.48
C ILE A 145 -5.69 -1.53 -5.02
N ASP A 146 -5.51 -1.09 -6.26
CA ASP A 146 -4.21 -1.06 -6.94
C ASP A 146 -3.84 0.36 -7.37
N LEU A 147 -2.92 0.99 -6.62
CA LEU A 147 -2.48 2.37 -6.83
C LEU A 147 -1.15 2.42 -7.58
N CYS A 148 -0.99 3.39 -8.50
CA CYS A 148 0.12 3.38 -9.45
C CYS A 148 0.18 2.06 -10.22
N ALA A 149 -0.98 1.62 -10.71
CA ALA A 149 -1.22 0.26 -11.17
C ALA A 149 -0.38 -0.13 -12.40
N GLY A 150 0.09 0.83 -13.18
CA GLY A 150 0.74 0.59 -14.46
C GLY A 150 -0.17 -0.24 -15.37
N ILE A 151 0.32 -1.38 -15.84
CA ILE A 151 -0.45 -2.35 -16.61
C ILE A 151 -0.99 -3.52 -15.77
N GLY A 152 -1.04 -3.36 -14.44
CA GLY A 152 -1.67 -4.30 -13.50
C GLY A 152 -0.82 -5.49 -13.10
N GLY A 153 0.51 -5.37 -13.13
CA GLY A 153 1.40 -6.46 -12.70
C GLY A 153 1.24 -6.83 -11.22
N ILE A 154 1.02 -5.83 -10.35
CA ILE A 154 0.81 -6.10 -8.92
C ILE A 154 -0.54 -6.77 -8.71
N ARG A 155 -1.62 -6.17 -9.24
CA ARG A 155 -2.96 -6.78 -9.25
C ARG A 155 -2.93 -8.23 -9.72
N ARG A 156 -2.30 -8.51 -10.86
CA ARG A 156 -2.30 -9.85 -11.44
C ARG A 156 -1.57 -10.86 -10.56
N GLY A 157 -0.46 -10.47 -9.93
CA GLY A 157 0.24 -11.33 -8.98
C GLY A 157 -0.65 -11.70 -7.78
N PHE A 158 -1.41 -10.75 -7.26
CA PHE A 158 -2.38 -11.00 -6.19
C PHE A 158 -3.54 -11.90 -6.65
N GLU A 159 -4.13 -11.65 -7.83
CA GLU A 159 -5.18 -12.52 -8.38
C GLU A 159 -4.71 -13.98 -8.55
N LEU A 160 -3.47 -14.19 -9.03
CA LEU A 160 -2.87 -15.52 -9.19
C LEU A 160 -2.59 -16.24 -7.87
N ALA A 161 -2.31 -15.50 -6.80
CA ALA A 161 -2.12 -16.09 -5.47
C ALA A 161 -3.42 -16.66 -4.87
N GLY A 162 -4.57 -16.34 -5.47
CA GLY A 162 -5.90 -16.78 -5.05
C GLY A 162 -6.45 -15.96 -3.89
N GLU A 163 -7.78 -15.91 -3.79
CA GLU A 163 -8.51 -15.22 -2.70
C GLU A 163 -8.35 -13.70 -2.64
N PHE A 164 -7.87 -13.06 -3.70
CA PHE A 164 -7.82 -11.61 -3.84
C PHE A 164 -8.65 -11.14 -5.04
N VAL A 165 -9.44 -10.07 -4.86
CA VAL A 165 -10.26 -9.46 -5.92
C VAL A 165 -10.02 -7.95 -5.93
N ASN A 166 -9.56 -7.41 -7.04
CA ASN A 166 -9.37 -5.97 -7.17
C ASN A 166 -10.72 -5.26 -7.38
N VAL A 167 -10.93 -4.14 -6.68
CA VAL A 167 -12.18 -3.38 -6.75
C VAL A 167 -12.01 -1.93 -7.20
N LEU A 168 -10.78 -1.40 -7.19
CA LEU A 168 -10.49 -0.03 -7.62
C LEU A 168 -9.01 0.14 -7.97
N SER A 169 -8.71 0.94 -8.98
CA SER A 169 -7.34 1.19 -9.40
C SER A 169 -7.06 2.64 -9.78
N ALA A 170 -5.80 3.05 -9.69
CA ALA A 170 -5.33 4.39 -10.06
C ALA A 170 -4.04 4.34 -10.90
N GLU A 171 -4.09 4.92 -12.09
CA GLU A 171 -2.97 5.11 -13.00
C GLU A 171 -3.13 6.44 -13.76
N ILE A 172 -2.01 7.14 -13.98
CA ILE A 172 -1.97 8.46 -14.64
C ILE A 172 -1.41 8.40 -16.07
N ASP A 173 -0.60 7.38 -16.40
CA ASP A 173 -0.07 7.16 -17.73
C ASP A 173 -1.17 6.64 -18.66
N LYS A 174 -1.52 7.46 -19.65
CA LYS A 174 -2.62 7.17 -20.58
C LYS A 174 -2.41 5.87 -21.36
N TYR A 175 -1.19 5.52 -21.73
CA TYR A 175 -0.92 4.28 -22.48
C TYR A 175 -0.99 3.06 -21.56
N ALA A 176 -0.54 3.19 -20.31
CA ALA A 176 -0.72 2.15 -19.30
C ALA A 176 -2.21 1.94 -19.00
N CYS A 177 -3.00 3.02 -18.85
CA CYS A 177 -4.45 2.94 -18.67
C CYS A 177 -5.14 2.20 -19.82
N MET A 178 -4.76 2.48 -21.08
CA MET A 178 -5.30 1.78 -22.25
C MET A 178 -5.01 0.29 -22.20
N THR A 179 -3.77 -0.10 -21.90
CA THR A 179 -3.39 -1.52 -21.79
C THR A 179 -4.09 -2.19 -20.62
N TYR A 180 -4.12 -1.56 -19.46
CA TYR A 180 -4.82 -2.07 -18.27
C TYR A 180 -6.30 -2.32 -18.58
N LYS A 181 -6.99 -1.35 -19.18
CA LYS A 181 -8.41 -1.49 -19.55
C LYS A 181 -8.66 -2.60 -20.54
N HIS A 182 -7.73 -2.82 -21.48
CA HIS A 182 -7.78 -3.95 -22.41
C HIS A 182 -7.59 -5.30 -21.72
N LEU A 183 -6.73 -5.39 -20.71
CA LEU A 183 -6.45 -6.62 -19.99
C LEU A 183 -7.54 -7.00 -18.97
N PHE A 184 -8.10 -6.00 -18.27
CA PHE A 184 -9.00 -6.23 -17.13
C PHE A 184 -10.45 -5.79 -17.37
N GLY A 185 -10.74 -5.07 -18.46
CA GLY A 185 -12.07 -4.50 -18.71
C GLY A 185 -12.45 -3.30 -17.81
N GLU A 186 -11.54 -2.89 -16.92
CA GLU A 186 -11.76 -1.84 -15.92
C GLU A 186 -10.95 -0.57 -16.26
N ASP A 187 -11.49 0.60 -15.91
CA ASP A 187 -10.81 1.88 -16.14
C ASP A 187 -9.99 2.30 -14.91
N PRO A 188 -8.64 2.30 -15.00
CA PRO A 188 -7.80 2.70 -13.89
C PRO A 188 -7.50 4.20 -13.87
N SER A 189 -8.05 4.99 -14.81
CA SER A 189 -7.68 6.40 -15.06
C SER A 189 -8.12 7.34 -13.93
N ASN A 190 -7.52 7.17 -12.75
CA ASN A 190 -7.78 7.94 -11.55
C ASN A 190 -6.46 8.56 -11.04
N ASP A 191 -6.54 9.82 -10.61
CA ASP A 191 -5.44 10.51 -9.96
C ASP A 191 -5.54 10.34 -8.44
N LEU A 192 -4.61 9.55 -7.88
CA LEU A 192 -4.54 9.30 -6.43
C LEU A 192 -4.29 10.55 -5.61
N THR A 193 -3.78 11.62 -6.22
CA THR A 193 -3.51 12.88 -5.52
C THR A 193 -4.78 13.70 -5.33
N SER A 194 -5.79 13.48 -6.17
CA SER A 194 -7.02 14.24 -6.20
C SER A 194 -7.90 13.98 -4.97
N LYS A 195 -8.55 15.04 -4.48
CA LYS A 195 -9.52 14.95 -3.38
C LYS A 195 -10.70 14.05 -3.73
N ALA A 196 -11.22 14.18 -4.96
CA ALA A 196 -12.35 13.40 -5.44
C ALA A 196 -12.07 11.89 -5.40
N PHE A 197 -10.87 11.47 -5.79
CA PHE A 197 -10.50 10.06 -5.72
C PHE A 197 -10.35 9.57 -4.28
N LYS A 198 -9.70 10.34 -3.40
CA LYS A 198 -9.61 10.00 -1.96
C LYS A 198 -10.99 9.82 -1.33
N GLU A 199 -11.94 10.71 -1.63
CA GLU A 199 -13.33 10.59 -1.18
C GLU A 199 -14.04 9.35 -1.75
N ARG A 200 -13.72 8.95 -2.99
CA ARG A 200 -14.21 7.71 -3.60
C ARG A 200 -13.65 6.48 -2.89
N ILE A 201 -12.35 6.44 -2.58
CA ILE A 201 -11.73 5.34 -1.84
C ILE A 201 -12.38 5.20 -0.45
N GLU A 202 -12.58 6.30 0.28
CA GLU A 202 -13.23 6.28 1.61
C GLU A 202 -14.64 5.64 1.60
N ARG A 203 -15.31 5.62 0.44
CA ARG A 203 -16.63 5.00 0.25
C ARG A 203 -16.56 3.62 -0.40
N THR A 204 -15.38 3.20 -0.85
CA THR A 204 -15.17 1.91 -1.51
C THR A 204 -14.77 0.89 -0.45
N PRO A 205 -15.55 -0.18 -0.24
CA PRO A 205 -15.16 -1.24 0.68
C PRO A 205 -13.98 -2.03 0.13
N TYR A 206 -12.84 -2.01 0.83
CA TYR A 206 -11.67 -2.84 0.49
C TYR A 206 -10.90 -3.21 1.76
N ASP A 207 -10.05 -4.22 1.63
CA ASP A 207 -9.33 -4.83 2.74
C ASP A 207 -7.83 -4.53 2.65
N ILE A 208 -7.26 -4.53 1.45
CA ILE A 208 -5.80 -4.45 1.22
C ILE A 208 -5.46 -3.36 0.21
N LEU A 209 -4.47 -2.52 0.53
CA LEU A 209 -3.93 -1.52 -0.40
C LEU A 209 -2.68 -2.06 -1.09
N LEU A 210 -2.65 -2.03 -2.42
CA LEU A 210 -1.48 -2.36 -3.25
C LEU A 210 -0.94 -1.06 -3.88
N ALA A 211 0.37 -0.86 -3.89
CA ALA A 211 0.97 0.27 -4.59
C ALA A 211 2.41 0.06 -5.08
N GLY A 212 2.66 0.30 -6.38
CA GLY A 212 3.99 0.37 -6.98
C GLY A 212 4.41 1.82 -7.22
N PHE A 213 4.80 2.53 -6.17
CA PHE A 213 4.93 3.98 -6.20
C PHE A 213 6.30 4.44 -6.75
N PRO A 214 6.37 5.60 -7.45
CA PRO A 214 7.63 6.06 -8.03
C PRO A 214 8.66 6.45 -6.95
N CYS A 215 9.95 6.29 -7.27
CA CYS A 215 11.05 6.65 -6.38
C CYS A 215 11.29 8.17 -6.36
N GLN A 216 10.86 8.86 -5.30
CA GLN A 216 11.05 10.31 -5.08
C GLN A 216 12.01 10.57 -3.91
N THR A 217 12.76 11.68 -3.92
CA THR A 217 13.56 12.13 -2.76
C THR A 217 12.71 12.98 -1.84
N PHE A 218 12.77 12.70 -0.53
CA PHE A 218 12.08 13.48 0.48
C PHE A 218 13.00 14.60 0.95
N SER A 219 12.60 15.87 0.82
CA SER A 219 13.40 17.00 1.29
C SER A 219 13.53 16.98 2.82
N ARG A 220 14.70 17.35 3.35
CA ARG A 220 14.93 17.53 4.78
C ARG A 220 14.25 18.82 5.26
N VAL A 221 12.96 18.77 5.57
CA VAL A 221 12.25 19.88 6.19
C VAL A 221 11.45 19.32 7.37
N GLY A 222 11.75 19.78 8.58
CA GLY A 222 10.80 19.83 9.70
C GLY A 222 10.62 18.61 10.61
N LEU A 223 11.69 18.09 11.23
CA LEU A 223 11.56 17.25 12.45
C LEU A 223 10.66 17.96 13.50
N GLY A 224 9.35 17.68 13.51
CA GLY A 224 8.44 18.17 14.56
C GLY A 224 7.03 18.61 14.14
N GLU A 225 6.69 18.70 12.86
CA GLU A 225 5.30 19.01 12.44
C GLU A 225 4.72 17.85 11.64
N GLY A 226 3.47 17.46 11.93
CA GLY A 226 2.83 16.33 11.25
C GLY A 226 2.78 16.48 9.72
N PHE A 227 2.50 15.36 9.06
CA PHE A 227 2.42 15.10 7.60
C PHE A 227 1.65 16.14 6.79
N GLU A 228 0.81 16.94 7.44
CA GLU A 228 -0.06 17.91 6.78
C GLU A 228 0.70 19.05 6.10
N ASN A 229 1.96 19.32 6.50
CA ASN A 229 2.78 20.41 5.96
C ASN A 229 3.96 19.97 5.05
N GLU A 230 4.53 18.77 5.20
CA GLU A 230 5.79 18.38 4.53
C GLU A 230 5.64 17.92 3.05
N GLU A 231 4.42 17.70 2.55
CA GLU A 231 4.19 16.56 1.63
C GLU A 231 3.40 16.85 0.34
N LYS A 232 3.16 18.12 0.01
CA LYS A 232 2.40 18.50 -1.18
C LYS A 232 3.20 18.21 -2.47
N GLY A 233 3.15 16.96 -2.94
CA GLY A 233 3.68 16.56 -4.26
C GLY A 233 4.33 15.17 -4.34
N GLN A 234 4.48 14.44 -3.23
CA GLN A 234 5.09 13.12 -3.24
C GLN A 234 4.05 12.01 -3.10
N VAL A 235 4.08 11.04 -4.03
CA VAL A 235 3.08 9.99 -4.17
C VAL A 235 3.01 9.10 -2.92
N PHE A 236 4.13 8.80 -2.28
CA PHE A 236 4.16 8.02 -1.03
C PHE A 236 3.25 8.63 0.05
N PHE A 237 3.28 9.95 0.21
CA PHE A 237 2.50 10.61 1.24
C PHE A 237 1.01 10.70 0.92
N HIS A 238 0.64 10.75 -0.36
CA HIS A 238 -0.74 10.53 -0.76
C HIS A 238 -1.21 9.11 -0.46
N ILE A 239 -0.35 8.10 -0.62
CA ILE A 239 -0.64 6.71 -0.21
C ILE A 239 -0.78 6.62 1.31
N ALA A 240 0.13 7.25 2.08
CA ALA A 240 0.06 7.31 3.54
C ALA A 240 -1.24 7.97 4.03
N ASP A 241 -1.67 9.07 3.39
CA ASP A 241 -2.95 9.74 3.66
C ASP A 241 -4.14 8.82 3.34
N ILE A 242 -4.10 8.07 2.23
CA ILE A 242 -5.13 7.06 1.92
C ILE A 242 -5.17 5.99 3.02
N ILE A 243 -4.03 5.42 3.41
CA ILE A 243 -3.93 4.42 4.50
C ILE A 243 -4.49 4.99 5.81
N LYS A 244 -4.18 6.25 6.13
CA LYS A 244 -4.69 6.96 7.32
C LYS A 244 -6.21 7.09 7.30
N ARG A 245 -6.78 7.49 6.16
CA ARG A 245 -8.23 7.72 5.97
C ARG A 245 -9.07 6.45 6.05
N THR A 246 -8.53 5.35 5.54
CA THR A 246 -9.30 4.14 5.22
C THR A 246 -8.96 2.95 6.10
N ARG A 247 -7.77 2.92 6.72
CA ARG A 247 -7.31 1.85 7.62
C ARG A 247 -7.48 0.44 7.02
N PRO A 248 -6.86 0.14 5.85
CA PRO A 248 -6.87 -1.21 5.30
C PRO A 248 -6.27 -2.20 6.31
N CYS A 249 -6.71 -3.46 6.28
CA CYS A 249 -6.16 -4.45 7.20
C CYS A 249 -4.68 -4.74 6.91
N ALA A 250 -4.28 -4.63 5.64
CA ALA A 250 -2.91 -4.79 5.21
C ALA A 250 -2.57 -3.87 4.04
N PHE A 251 -1.27 -3.70 3.78
CA PHE A 251 -0.78 -3.06 2.56
C PHE A 251 0.40 -3.83 1.97
N PHE A 252 0.58 -3.66 0.67
CA PHE A 252 1.73 -4.10 -0.11
C PHE A 252 2.28 -2.91 -0.89
N LEU A 253 3.53 -2.53 -0.62
CA LEU A 253 4.22 -1.48 -1.35
C LEU A 253 5.43 -2.05 -2.09
N GLU A 254 5.61 -1.63 -3.33
CA GLU A 254 6.76 -1.95 -4.18
C GLU A 254 7.48 -0.67 -4.60
N ASN A 255 8.80 -0.75 -4.71
CA ASN A 255 9.64 0.30 -5.28
C ASN A 255 10.96 -0.27 -5.83
N VAL A 256 11.75 0.57 -6.49
CA VAL A 256 13.12 0.24 -6.91
C VAL A 256 14.01 -0.09 -5.70
N ASP A 257 15.05 -0.90 -5.93
CA ASP A 257 16.03 -1.28 -4.91
C ASP A 257 16.80 -0.07 -4.35
N HIS A 258 17.09 0.91 -5.20
CA HIS A 258 17.83 2.10 -4.79
C HIS A 258 17.10 2.91 -3.71
N LEU A 259 15.81 2.67 -3.45
CA LEU A 259 15.06 3.28 -2.35
C LEU A 259 15.78 3.13 -1.00
N VAL A 260 16.36 1.95 -0.74
CA VAL A 260 16.92 1.62 0.59
C VAL A 260 18.26 2.30 0.87
N THR A 261 18.97 2.73 -0.17
CA THR A 261 20.26 3.44 -0.07
C THR A 261 20.15 4.93 -0.39
N ARG A 262 19.03 5.36 -0.98
CA ARG A 262 18.83 6.74 -1.42
C ARG A 262 18.91 7.72 -0.25
N ASP A 263 19.51 8.88 -0.50
CA ASP A 263 19.69 9.95 0.49
C ASP A 263 20.29 9.41 1.80
N LYS A 264 21.32 8.56 1.68
CA LYS A 264 21.98 7.87 2.80
C LYS A 264 20.99 7.10 3.70
N GLY A 265 19.92 6.57 3.10
CA GLY A 265 18.86 5.81 3.78
C GLY A 265 17.77 6.67 4.44
N ALA A 266 17.84 8.01 4.35
CA ALA A 266 16.86 8.89 5.01
C ALA A 266 15.44 8.72 4.45
N THR A 267 15.30 8.59 3.13
CA THR A 267 13.99 8.36 2.47
C THR A 267 13.33 7.08 2.98
N PHE A 268 14.07 5.96 2.97
CA PHE A 268 13.55 4.68 3.47
C PHE A 268 13.21 4.73 4.96
N ARG A 269 14.04 5.40 5.78
CA ARG A 269 13.76 5.58 7.20
C ARG A 269 12.47 6.35 7.45
N ARG A 270 12.23 7.44 6.70
CA ARG A 270 10.99 8.23 6.78
C ARG A 270 9.78 7.37 6.42
N ILE A 271 9.87 6.55 5.37
CA ILE A 271 8.81 5.60 4.97
C ILE A 271 8.48 4.64 6.11
N ILE A 272 9.50 3.98 6.68
CA ILE A 272 9.30 2.99 7.74
C ILE A 272 8.74 3.67 9.00
N ASP A 273 9.24 4.84 9.37
CA ASP A 273 8.74 5.61 10.50
C ASP A 273 7.26 6.01 10.31
N THR A 274 6.92 6.52 9.12
CA THR A 274 5.52 6.82 8.75
C THR A 274 4.62 5.61 8.94
N LEU A 275 4.99 4.46 8.36
CA LEU A 275 4.14 3.27 8.35
C LEU A 275 4.02 2.67 9.76
N VAL A 276 5.11 2.65 10.52
CA VAL A 276 5.20 1.95 11.80
C VAL A 276 4.83 2.84 12.98
N THR A 277 5.45 4.00 13.09
CA THR A 277 5.28 4.91 14.23
C THR A 277 3.98 5.69 14.12
N GLU A 278 3.58 6.10 12.92
CA GLU A 278 2.50 7.08 12.78
C GLU A 278 1.20 6.45 12.33
N LEU A 279 1.27 5.59 11.31
CA LEU A 279 0.15 4.81 10.84
C LEU A 279 -0.06 3.53 11.67
N LYS A 280 0.85 3.20 12.61
CA LYS A 280 0.70 2.08 13.54
C LYS A 280 0.49 0.73 12.82
N TYR A 281 1.28 0.44 11.78
CA TYR A 281 1.31 -0.89 11.15
C TYR A 281 2.49 -1.72 11.65
N ARG A 282 2.29 -3.04 11.72
CA ARG A 282 3.36 -4.03 11.86
C ARG A 282 3.91 -4.30 10.47
N VAL A 283 5.12 -3.81 10.20
CA VAL A 283 5.83 -4.08 8.94
C VAL A 283 6.75 -5.28 9.12
N ILE A 284 6.68 -6.25 8.21
CA ILE A 284 7.56 -7.43 8.21
C ILE A 284 9.02 -6.98 8.06
N GLY A 285 9.94 -7.55 8.85
CA GLY A 285 11.34 -7.11 8.91
C GLY A 285 11.63 -5.90 9.81
N VAL A 286 10.64 -5.30 10.46
CA VAL A 286 10.84 -4.18 11.40
C VAL A 286 10.41 -4.52 12.82
N SER A 287 11.32 -4.43 13.80
CA SER A 287 10.98 -4.48 15.22
C SER A 287 11.08 -3.11 15.88
N LEU A 288 10.38 -2.93 17.00
CA LEU A 288 10.44 -1.74 17.84
C LEU A 288 11.02 -2.15 19.19
N SER A 289 12.13 -1.54 19.60
CA SER A 289 12.71 -1.76 20.93
C SER A 289 11.96 -0.97 22.00
N ASN A 290 12.21 -1.31 23.27
CA ASN A 290 11.53 -0.73 24.44
C ASN A 290 11.73 0.79 24.57
N ASP A 291 12.82 1.32 24.02
CA ASP A 291 13.16 2.75 23.95
C ASP A 291 12.50 3.49 22.78
N GLY A 292 11.65 2.80 22.00
CA GLY A 292 10.94 3.39 20.85
C GLY A 292 11.77 3.45 19.56
N VAL A 293 12.93 2.79 19.51
CA VAL A 293 13.78 2.78 18.31
C VAL A 293 13.36 1.66 17.35
N LEU A 294 13.29 1.98 16.05
CA LEU A 294 12.97 1.03 14.99
C LEU A 294 14.24 0.28 14.56
N ASN A 295 14.21 -1.05 14.64
CA ASN A 295 15.31 -1.93 14.27
C ASN A 295 14.94 -2.72 13.00
N TYR A 296 15.74 -2.56 11.95
CA TYR A 296 15.59 -3.28 10.67
C TYR A 296 16.87 -3.14 9.84
N SER A 297 17.09 -4.08 8.91
CA SER A 297 18.10 -3.96 7.86
C SER A 297 17.44 -3.59 6.53
N PRO A 298 17.80 -2.45 5.89
CA PRO A 298 17.18 -2.05 4.64
C PRO A 298 17.34 -3.07 3.50
N ARG A 299 18.41 -3.87 3.51
CA ARG A 299 18.65 -4.92 2.49
C ARG A 299 17.64 -6.06 2.58
N ASP A 300 17.03 -6.27 3.75
CA ASP A 300 16.10 -7.37 3.99
C ASP A 300 14.76 -7.16 3.29
N PHE A 301 14.52 -5.96 2.75
CA PHE A 301 13.36 -5.60 1.94
C PHE A 301 13.60 -5.79 0.43
N VAL A 302 14.84 -6.05 0.01
CA VAL A 302 15.21 -6.15 -1.41
C VAL A 302 15.13 -7.60 -1.89
N ARG A 303 14.42 -7.82 -3.01
CA ARG A 303 14.30 -9.12 -3.67
C ARG A 303 14.60 -9.02 -5.14
N ASN A 304 15.29 -10.01 -5.67
CA ASN A 304 15.77 -10.01 -7.05
C ASN A 304 14.98 -11.00 -7.89
N SER A 305 14.44 -10.55 -9.01
CA SER A 305 13.57 -11.34 -9.90
C SER A 305 14.17 -12.68 -10.35
N ARG A 306 15.51 -12.79 -10.42
CA ARG A 306 16.22 -14.07 -10.68
C ARG A 306 15.92 -15.18 -9.68
N ASN A 307 15.56 -14.83 -8.45
CA ASN A 307 15.18 -15.80 -7.43
C ASN A 307 13.69 -16.15 -7.49
N PHE A 308 12.92 -15.46 -8.35
CA PHE A 308 11.47 -15.61 -8.50
C PHE A 308 11.11 -16.14 -9.88
N GLY A 309 11.97 -17.01 -10.43
CA GLY A 309 11.66 -17.84 -11.59
C GLY A 309 11.87 -17.21 -12.97
N VAL A 310 12.37 -15.98 -13.06
CA VAL A 310 12.72 -15.35 -14.36
C VAL A 310 14.20 -14.99 -14.42
N PRO A 311 14.91 -15.19 -15.54
CA PRO A 311 16.36 -15.00 -15.66
C PRO A 311 16.71 -13.53 -15.84
N GLN A 312 16.41 -12.71 -14.84
CA GLN A 312 16.63 -11.27 -14.86
C GLN A 312 17.18 -10.77 -13.53
N ASN A 313 18.33 -10.10 -13.58
CA ASN A 313 18.83 -9.30 -12.48
C ASN A 313 17.98 -8.03 -12.36
N ARG A 314 16.95 -8.06 -11.53
CA ARG A 314 16.02 -6.95 -11.26
C ARG A 314 15.69 -6.92 -9.77
N PRO A 315 16.52 -6.27 -8.95
CA PRO A 315 16.25 -6.05 -7.54
C PRO A 315 15.13 -5.00 -7.36
N ARG A 316 14.22 -5.27 -6.42
CA ARG A 316 13.10 -4.41 -6.00
C ARG A 316 12.90 -4.46 -4.50
N THR A 317 12.43 -3.36 -3.94
CA THR A 317 12.10 -3.23 -2.52
C THR A 317 10.63 -3.55 -2.33
N TYR A 318 10.30 -4.43 -1.39
CA TYR A 318 8.94 -4.81 -1.03
C TYR A 318 8.68 -4.49 0.44
N ILE A 319 7.54 -3.88 0.76
CA ILE A 319 7.14 -3.56 2.12
C ILE A 319 5.72 -4.10 2.35
N ILE A 320 5.59 -5.03 3.29
CA ILE A 320 4.31 -5.64 3.67
C ILE A 320 3.99 -5.24 5.11
N GLY A 321 2.79 -4.72 5.35
CA GLY A 321 2.38 -4.30 6.68
C GLY A 321 0.94 -4.64 7.03
N PHE A 322 0.69 -4.85 8.33
CA PHE A 322 -0.60 -5.25 8.90
C PHE A 322 -1.04 -4.27 10.00
N ASP A 323 -2.33 -3.93 10.07
CA ASP A 323 -2.89 -2.95 11.01
C ASP A 323 -2.77 -3.46 12.46
N ARG A 324 -1.98 -2.76 13.31
CA ARG A 324 -1.76 -3.15 14.72
C ARG A 324 -2.99 -3.06 15.60
N GLU A 325 -3.97 -2.24 15.23
CA GLU A 325 -5.19 -2.08 16.02
C GLU A 325 -6.26 -3.10 15.61
N ARG A 326 -6.24 -3.48 14.33
CA ARG A 326 -7.20 -4.44 13.78
C ARG A 326 -6.92 -5.85 14.29
N PHE A 327 -5.66 -6.24 14.35
CA PHE A 327 -5.26 -7.57 14.77
C PHE A 327 -4.74 -7.58 16.20
N LYS A 328 -5.03 -8.65 16.94
CA LYS A 328 -4.56 -8.82 18.32
C LYS A 328 -3.02 -8.84 18.37
N PRO A 329 -2.37 -8.20 19.36
CA PRO A 329 -0.91 -8.20 19.50
C PRO A 329 -0.28 -9.60 19.49
N GLU A 330 -0.92 -10.57 20.14
CA GLU A 330 -0.40 -11.95 20.24
C GLU A 330 -0.33 -12.61 18.86
N ARG A 331 -1.31 -12.36 17.99
CA ARG A 331 -1.34 -12.87 16.61
C ARG A 331 -0.31 -12.17 15.72
N LEU A 332 -0.09 -10.87 15.92
CA LEU A 332 0.95 -10.12 15.19
C LEU A 332 2.37 -10.60 15.52
N LEU A 333 2.59 -11.12 16.73
CA LEU A 333 3.87 -11.72 17.15
C LEU A 333 4.12 -13.10 16.51
N MET A 334 3.06 -13.81 16.09
CA MET A 334 3.18 -15.10 15.38
C MET A 334 3.56 -14.95 13.91
N LEU A 335 3.52 -13.73 13.35
CA LEU A 335 3.87 -13.50 11.95
C LEU A 335 5.36 -13.76 11.69
N PRO A 336 5.72 -14.28 10.50
CA PRO A 336 7.11 -14.37 10.08
C PRO A 336 7.82 -13.01 10.14
N THR A 337 9.12 -13.03 10.42
CA THR A 337 9.94 -11.82 10.51
C THR A 337 10.56 -11.40 9.19
N GLU A 338 10.60 -12.29 8.19
CA GLU A 338 11.24 -12.05 6.90
C GLU A 338 10.26 -12.25 5.73
N LEU A 339 10.51 -11.53 4.63
CA LEU A 339 9.82 -11.75 3.36
C LEU A 339 10.43 -12.94 2.59
N PRO A 340 9.66 -13.65 1.76
CA PRO A 340 10.16 -14.75 0.91
C PRO A 340 11.40 -14.35 0.11
N ARG A 341 12.44 -15.19 0.06
CA ARG A 341 13.71 -14.89 -0.64
C ARG A 341 13.77 -15.37 -2.09
N GLY A 342 12.82 -16.20 -2.48
CA GLY A 342 12.63 -16.74 -3.82
C GLY A 342 11.34 -17.54 -3.89
N ARG A 343 11.14 -18.24 -5.01
CA ARG A 343 10.07 -19.21 -5.23
C ARG A 343 10.64 -20.58 -5.57
N GLU A 344 9.85 -21.62 -5.36
CA GLU A 344 10.25 -23.00 -5.67
C GLU A 344 10.33 -23.26 -7.18
N HIS A 345 9.27 -22.92 -7.92
CA HIS A 345 9.18 -23.22 -9.35
C HIS A 345 9.79 -22.11 -10.21
N THR A 346 10.74 -22.48 -11.08
CA THR A 346 11.33 -21.56 -12.05
C THR A 346 10.53 -21.59 -13.35
N LEU A 347 10.23 -20.42 -13.95
CA LEU A 347 9.51 -20.34 -15.23
C LEU A 347 10.45 -20.60 -16.41
N TYR A 348 11.67 -20.07 -16.34
CA TYR A 348 12.69 -20.24 -17.37
C TYR A 348 14.04 -20.55 -16.73
N THR A 349 14.73 -21.57 -17.24
CA THR A 349 16.05 -21.99 -16.75
C THR A 349 17.09 -20.90 -16.87
N ASP A 350 17.11 -20.19 -18.00
CA ASP A 350 18.01 -19.09 -18.30
C ASP A 350 17.38 -18.14 -19.32
N LEU A 351 18.12 -17.08 -19.69
CA LEU A 351 17.65 -16.10 -20.66
C LEU A 351 17.39 -16.69 -22.05
N ASN A 352 18.13 -17.71 -22.48
CA ASN A 352 17.95 -18.31 -23.81
C ASN A 352 16.57 -18.98 -23.93
N ALA A 353 16.06 -19.58 -22.85
CA ALA A 353 14.71 -20.15 -22.79
C ALA A 353 13.59 -19.10 -22.97
N VAL A 354 13.89 -17.81 -22.84
CA VAL A 354 12.92 -16.71 -23.02
C VAL A 354 12.81 -16.27 -24.48
N LEU A 355 13.89 -16.42 -25.25
CA LEU A 355 14.05 -15.78 -26.55
C LEU A 355 13.07 -16.32 -27.61
N GLU A 356 12.64 -15.45 -28.50
CA GLU A 356 11.86 -15.83 -29.67
C GLU A 356 12.78 -16.36 -30.78
N ARG A 357 12.26 -17.30 -31.58
CA ARG A 357 12.90 -17.77 -32.82
C ARG A 357 12.40 -16.94 -34.00
N ASP A 358 13.20 -16.87 -35.07
CA ASP A 358 12.84 -16.23 -36.35
C ASP A 358 12.43 -14.75 -36.26
N VAL A 359 13.04 -14.01 -35.33
CA VAL A 359 12.72 -12.61 -35.02
C VAL A 359 12.89 -11.69 -36.25
N ASP A 360 11.93 -10.78 -36.45
CA ASP A 360 11.93 -9.78 -37.53
C ASP A 360 13.24 -8.99 -37.61
N LEU A 361 13.78 -8.84 -38.82
CA LEU A 361 15.02 -8.13 -39.15
C LEU A 361 15.07 -6.69 -38.63
N LYS A 362 13.93 -6.04 -38.36
CA LYS A 362 13.89 -4.70 -37.74
C LYS A 362 14.52 -4.66 -36.34
N TYR A 363 14.58 -5.78 -35.61
CA TYR A 363 15.19 -5.84 -34.27
C TYR A 363 16.71 -5.99 -34.30
N TYR A 364 17.29 -6.41 -35.43
CA TYR A 364 18.74 -6.49 -35.61
C TYR A 364 19.39 -5.10 -35.64
N MET A 365 20.57 -4.96 -35.06
CA MET A 365 21.23 -3.66 -34.96
C MET A 365 21.76 -3.21 -36.33
N ALA A 366 21.62 -1.92 -36.63
CA ALA A 366 22.31 -1.34 -37.78
C ALA A 366 23.83 -1.30 -37.50
N SER A 367 24.67 -1.65 -38.48
CA SER A 367 26.13 -1.71 -38.34
C SER A 367 26.73 -0.45 -37.72
N GLY A 368 26.45 0.72 -38.28
CA GLY A 368 26.99 1.99 -37.80
C GLY A 368 26.51 2.36 -36.38
N TYR A 369 25.30 1.94 -36.00
CA TYR A 369 24.83 2.14 -34.64
C TYR A 369 25.53 1.21 -33.65
N LEU A 370 25.76 -0.06 -34.03
CA LEU A 370 26.52 -1.00 -33.22
C LEU A 370 27.97 -0.53 -33.04
N GLU A 371 28.63 -0.06 -34.10
CA GLU A 371 29.96 0.53 -34.03
C GLU A 371 30.03 1.73 -33.07
N THR A 372 28.99 2.58 -33.09
CA THR A 372 28.89 3.70 -32.15
C THR A 372 28.85 3.22 -30.70
N LEU A 373 28.12 2.13 -30.42
CA LEU A 373 28.08 1.53 -29.08
C LEU A 373 29.41 0.89 -28.67
N ILE A 374 30.10 0.24 -29.61
CA ILE A 374 31.45 -0.33 -29.41
C ILE A 374 32.44 0.78 -29.02
N LYS A 375 32.57 1.82 -29.86
CA LYS A 375 33.43 2.98 -29.59
C LYS A 375 33.06 3.72 -28.32
N HIS A 376 31.77 3.76 -27.96
CA HIS A 376 31.34 4.34 -26.70
C HIS A 376 31.83 3.50 -25.50
N ARG A 377 31.69 2.18 -25.55
CA ARG A 377 32.11 1.28 -24.47
C ARG A 377 33.63 1.33 -24.26
N GLU A 378 34.42 1.27 -25.33
CA GLU A 378 35.89 1.38 -25.27
C GLU A 378 36.33 2.69 -24.58
N ARG A 379 35.68 3.81 -24.89
CA ARG A 379 35.95 5.11 -24.26
C ARG A 379 35.60 5.15 -22.77
N GLN A 380 34.58 4.41 -22.32
CA GLN A 380 34.18 4.37 -20.91
C GLN A 380 35.06 3.42 -20.10
N GLU A 381 35.41 2.26 -20.66
CA GLU A 381 36.33 1.30 -20.05
C GLU A 381 37.71 1.93 -19.83
N GLY A 382 38.21 2.71 -20.80
CA GLY A 382 39.44 3.49 -20.65
C GLY A 382 39.41 4.58 -19.57
N ARG A 383 38.22 4.91 -19.02
CA ARG A 383 38.04 5.87 -17.91
C ARG A 383 37.75 5.18 -16.58
N GLY A 384 37.79 3.85 -16.51
CA GLY A 384 37.45 3.07 -15.32
C GLY A 384 35.95 2.97 -15.03
N TYR A 385 35.09 3.40 -15.95
CA TYR A 385 33.64 3.31 -15.80
C TYR A 385 33.10 2.08 -16.56
N GLY A 386 32.47 1.14 -15.84
CA GLY A 386 31.86 -0.07 -16.42
C GLY A 386 30.55 0.16 -17.19
N PHE A 387 30.37 1.33 -17.81
CA PHE A 387 29.15 1.73 -18.53
C PHE A 387 29.28 1.46 -20.04
N GLY A 388 28.25 0.87 -20.64
CA GLY A 388 28.22 0.59 -22.07
C GLY A 388 27.15 -0.41 -22.44
N TYR A 389 27.11 -0.81 -23.72
CA TYR A 389 26.25 -1.89 -24.18
C TYR A 389 26.71 -3.24 -23.59
N ARG A 390 25.80 -4.20 -23.52
CA ARG A 390 26.09 -5.58 -23.10
C ARG A 390 25.35 -6.55 -24.00
N ILE A 391 26.05 -7.61 -24.41
CA ILE A 391 25.47 -8.80 -25.03
C ILE A 391 25.27 -9.80 -23.88
N VAL A 392 24.03 -10.08 -23.53
CA VAL A 392 23.72 -10.80 -22.27
C VAL A 392 23.69 -12.33 -22.42
N ASN A 393 23.73 -12.82 -23.65
CA ASN A 393 23.83 -14.24 -24.01
C ASN A 393 25.06 -14.50 -24.92
N GLU A 394 26.15 -13.76 -24.70
CA GLU A 394 27.39 -13.95 -25.45
C GLU A 394 27.88 -15.41 -25.32
N PRO A 395 28.41 -16.02 -26.41
CA PRO A 395 28.97 -17.37 -26.34
C PRO A 395 30.00 -17.48 -25.21
N GLY A 396 29.86 -18.49 -24.36
CA GLY A 396 30.70 -18.71 -23.17
C GLY A 396 30.06 -18.29 -21.84
N ILE A 397 28.91 -17.60 -21.85
CA ILE A 397 28.12 -17.39 -20.63
C ILE A 397 27.31 -18.68 -20.33
N GLU A 398 27.68 -19.39 -19.27
CA GLU A 398 27.05 -20.68 -18.89
C GLU A 398 25.57 -20.54 -18.54
N THR A 399 25.19 -19.50 -17.80
CA THR A 399 23.79 -19.24 -17.41
C THR A 399 23.42 -17.78 -17.70
N PRO A 400 23.01 -17.48 -18.95
CA PRO A 400 22.67 -16.12 -19.37
C PRO A 400 21.52 -15.52 -18.55
N ILE A 401 21.70 -14.27 -18.11
CA ILE A 401 20.72 -13.52 -17.33
C ILE A 401 20.61 -12.10 -17.89
N ALA A 402 19.38 -11.60 -18.05
CA ALA A 402 19.12 -10.23 -18.46
C ALA A 402 19.45 -9.23 -17.34
N ASN A 403 19.89 -8.03 -17.72
CA ASN A 403 19.95 -6.88 -16.83
C ASN A 403 18.55 -6.29 -16.58
N THR A 404 18.41 -5.44 -15.56
CA THR A 404 17.18 -4.69 -15.29
C THR A 404 16.67 -3.99 -16.56
N LEU A 405 15.44 -4.29 -16.96
CA LEU A 405 14.76 -3.58 -18.05
C LEU A 405 14.36 -2.18 -17.57
N LEU A 406 14.83 -1.14 -18.26
CA LEU A 406 14.58 0.26 -17.92
C LEU A 406 13.64 0.90 -18.95
N ALA A 407 12.65 1.64 -18.47
CA ALA A 407 11.65 2.29 -19.33
C ALA A 407 12.17 3.54 -20.06
N THR A 408 13.22 4.17 -19.54
CA THR A 408 13.79 5.41 -20.10
C THR A 408 15.31 5.31 -20.22
N GLY A 409 15.86 5.89 -21.29
CA GLY A 409 17.30 5.97 -21.55
C GLY A 409 17.83 4.85 -22.45
N GLY A 410 18.87 5.15 -23.22
CA GLY A 410 19.59 4.19 -24.08
C GLY A 410 20.45 3.18 -23.32
N SER A 411 20.16 2.95 -22.03
CA SER A 411 20.87 2.00 -21.18
C SER A 411 20.02 0.76 -20.87
N GLY A 412 18.69 0.79 -21.05
CA GLY A 412 17.83 -0.37 -20.82
C GLY A 412 17.97 -1.42 -21.94
N ARG A 413 17.79 -1.00 -23.20
CA ARG A 413 17.81 -1.91 -24.36
C ARG A 413 19.24 -2.29 -24.74
N GLU A 414 20.14 -1.32 -24.76
CA GLU A 414 21.53 -1.51 -25.20
C GLU A 414 22.34 -2.32 -24.18
N ARG A 415 21.89 -2.43 -22.92
CA ARG A 415 22.48 -3.36 -21.93
C ARG A 415 21.86 -4.76 -21.92
N ASN A 416 20.97 -5.02 -22.85
CA ASN A 416 20.29 -6.30 -23.03
C ASN A 416 20.29 -6.68 -24.52
N LEU A 417 21.40 -6.43 -25.22
CA LEU A 417 21.55 -6.92 -26.60
C LEU A 417 21.76 -8.43 -26.59
N LEU A 418 21.42 -9.04 -27.70
CA LEU A 418 21.50 -10.49 -27.89
C LEU A 418 22.39 -10.83 -29.07
N TYR A 419 23.17 -11.88 -28.90
CA TYR A 419 23.81 -12.62 -29.98
C TYR A 419 22.77 -13.61 -30.54
N ASP A 420 22.37 -13.41 -31.79
CA ASP A 420 21.38 -14.24 -32.49
C ASP A 420 21.69 -14.28 -34.00
N PRO A 421 22.77 -14.96 -34.41
CA PRO A 421 23.18 -15.03 -35.81
C PRO A 421 22.08 -15.66 -36.67
N ARG A 422 21.78 -15.01 -37.80
CA ARG A 422 20.75 -15.43 -38.74
C ARG A 422 21.25 -15.31 -40.17
N ASP A 423 21.13 -16.40 -40.92
CA ASP A 423 21.50 -16.44 -42.33
C ASP A 423 20.68 -15.42 -43.13
N GLY A 424 21.38 -14.66 -44.00
CA GLY A 424 20.78 -13.59 -44.82
C GLY A 424 20.41 -12.31 -44.06
N ALA A 425 20.63 -12.22 -42.75
CA ALA A 425 20.41 -10.97 -42.01
C ALA A 425 21.54 -9.95 -42.24
N ALA A 426 22.80 -10.39 -42.25
CA ALA A 426 23.97 -9.53 -42.40
C ALA A 426 23.94 -8.73 -43.72
N GLY A 427 24.23 -7.43 -43.66
CA GLY A 427 24.28 -6.58 -44.85
C GLY A 427 22.91 -6.20 -45.46
N THR A 428 21.81 -6.75 -44.95
CA THR A 428 20.46 -6.41 -45.44
C THR A 428 20.08 -4.96 -45.08
N ILE A 429 19.47 -4.25 -46.02
CA ILE A 429 18.95 -2.89 -45.81
C ILE A 429 17.51 -2.98 -45.32
N VAL A 430 17.25 -2.46 -44.12
CA VAL A 430 15.92 -2.46 -43.50
C VAL A 430 15.39 -1.03 -43.38
N LYS A 431 14.13 -0.83 -43.78
CA LYS A 431 13.44 0.47 -43.68
C LYS A 431 13.54 1.05 -42.26
N GLY A 432 13.97 2.31 -42.17
CA GLY A 432 14.12 3.03 -40.90
C GLY A 432 15.50 2.90 -40.24
N LYS A 433 16.43 2.13 -40.81
CA LYS A 433 17.85 2.10 -40.38
C LYS A 433 18.71 2.91 -41.34
N LYS A 434 19.70 3.63 -40.79
CA LYS A 434 20.61 4.48 -41.56
C LYS A 434 21.70 3.70 -42.29
N THR A 435 22.08 2.54 -41.76
CA THR A 435 23.09 1.65 -42.32
C THR A 435 22.51 0.23 -42.43
N PRO A 436 23.14 -0.67 -43.23
CA PRO A 436 22.77 -2.07 -43.25
C PRO A 436 22.82 -2.74 -41.88
N LEU A 437 22.23 -3.93 -41.77
CA LEU A 437 22.34 -4.74 -40.56
C LEU A 437 23.78 -5.18 -40.30
N ASN A 438 24.15 -5.25 -39.02
CA ASN A 438 25.46 -5.72 -38.59
C ASN A 438 25.70 -7.20 -38.99
N ASP A 439 26.94 -7.53 -39.27
CA ASP A 439 27.45 -8.86 -39.62
C ASP A 439 27.62 -9.79 -38.40
N LYS A 440 27.59 -9.23 -37.19
CA LYS A 440 27.78 -9.96 -35.92
C LYS A 440 26.52 -10.66 -35.40
N GLY A 441 25.38 -10.55 -36.09
CA GLY A 441 24.11 -11.14 -35.63
C GLY A 441 23.57 -10.51 -34.34
N ILE A 442 23.95 -9.28 -34.02
CA ILE A 442 23.51 -8.61 -32.77
C ILE A 442 22.15 -7.96 -32.94
N ARG A 443 21.22 -8.25 -32.04
CA ARG A 443 19.87 -7.66 -32.03
C ARG A 443 19.46 -7.13 -30.66
N LYS A 444 18.37 -6.36 -30.66
CA LYS A 444 17.64 -5.99 -29.44
C LYS A 444 16.64 -7.08 -29.08
N MET A 445 16.31 -7.19 -27.79
CA MET A 445 15.15 -7.96 -27.36
C MET A 445 13.85 -7.38 -27.91
N THR A 446 12.88 -8.24 -28.23
CA THR A 446 11.54 -7.85 -28.67
C THR A 446 10.66 -7.44 -27.46
N PRO A 447 9.53 -6.76 -27.69
CA PRO A 447 8.56 -6.52 -26.63
C PRO A 447 8.02 -7.82 -26.02
N THR A 448 7.84 -8.89 -26.81
CA THR A 448 7.39 -10.19 -26.31
C THR A 448 8.38 -10.77 -25.30
N GLU A 449 9.67 -10.75 -25.63
CA GLU A 449 10.74 -11.21 -24.72
C GLU A 449 10.77 -10.40 -23.42
N TRP A 450 10.55 -9.08 -23.47
CA TRP A 450 10.40 -8.25 -22.26
C TRP A 450 9.15 -8.63 -21.44
N GLY A 451 8.03 -8.91 -22.11
CA GLY A 451 6.80 -9.35 -21.46
C GLY A 451 6.96 -10.71 -20.77
N LYS A 452 7.69 -11.65 -21.37
CA LYS A 452 8.06 -12.93 -20.74
C LYS A 452 8.95 -12.72 -19.52
N LEU A 453 9.96 -11.84 -19.59
CA LEU A 453 10.84 -11.53 -18.45
C LEU A 453 10.10 -10.88 -17.27
N GLN A 454 8.99 -10.18 -17.50
CA GLN A 454 8.14 -9.63 -16.42
C GLN A 454 7.00 -10.58 -16.02
N GLY A 455 6.83 -11.72 -16.72
CA GLY A 455 5.79 -12.71 -16.46
C GLY A 455 4.40 -12.36 -16.98
N PHE A 456 4.26 -11.35 -17.84
CA PHE A 456 2.97 -11.04 -18.49
C PHE A 456 2.62 -12.03 -19.60
N ILE A 457 3.64 -12.47 -20.34
CA ILE A 457 3.51 -13.38 -21.49
C ILE A 457 4.05 -14.75 -21.09
N ASN A 458 3.40 -15.82 -21.55
CA ASN A 458 3.64 -17.22 -21.22
C ASN A 458 3.53 -17.56 -19.73
N TYR A 459 2.80 -16.73 -18.96
CA TYR A 459 2.59 -16.98 -17.54
C TYR A 459 1.28 -16.39 -17.03
N ALA A 460 1.26 -15.09 -16.73
CA ALA A 460 0.21 -14.55 -15.88
C ALA A 460 -1.17 -14.48 -16.55
N PHE A 461 -1.22 -14.38 -17.87
CA PHE A 461 -2.48 -14.28 -18.62
C PHE A 461 -2.78 -15.55 -19.44
N MET A 462 -2.12 -16.67 -19.13
CA MET A 462 -2.43 -17.95 -19.75
C MET A 462 -3.87 -18.36 -19.44
N LYS A 463 -4.60 -18.77 -20.48
CA LYS A 463 -5.96 -19.32 -20.36
C LYS A 463 -5.89 -20.79 -19.96
N GLU A 464 -7.00 -21.32 -19.43
CA GLU A 464 -7.11 -22.73 -19.03
C GLU A 464 -6.79 -23.73 -20.16
N ASN A 465 -7.09 -23.35 -21.40
CA ASN A 465 -6.78 -24.15 -22.59
C ASN A 465 -5.32 -24.01 -23.07
N GLY A 466 -4.45 -23.35 -22.31
CA GLY A 466 -3.04 -23.14 -22.64
C GLY A 466 -2.77 -22.03 -23.66
N ALA A 467 -3.78 -21.28 -24.09
CA ALA A 467 -3.58 -20.16 -25.00
C ALA A 467 -3.11 -18.89 -24.28
N GLU A 468 -2.26 -18.11 -24.94
CA GLU A 468 -1.86 -16.78 -24.46
C GLU A 468 -3.08 -15.84 -24.43
N GLY A 469 -3.29 -15.19 -23.28
CA GLY A 469 -4.34 -14.19 -23.08
C GLY A 469 -3.82 -12.76 -23.05
N PHE A 470 -2.53 -12.54 -22.86
CA PHE A 470 -1.94 -11.21 -22.90
C PHE A 470 -1.89 -10.68 -24.34
N SER A 471 -2.37 -9.46 -24.52
CA SER A 471 -2.14 -8.68 -25.73
C SER A 471 -2.15 -7.20 -25.39
N PHE A 472 -1.47 -6.39 -26.20
CA PHE A 472 -1.64 -4.95 -26.15
C PHE A 472 -2.88 -4.54 -26.95
N PRO A 473 -3.53 -3.42 -26.58
CA PRO A 473 -4.49 -2.78 -27.45
C PRO A 473 -3.91 -2.52 -28.85
N ASN A 474 -4.79 -2.48 -29.85
CA ASN A 474 -4.39 -2.10 -31.21
C ASN A 474 -3.69 -0.73 -31.21
N ARG A 475 -2.61 -0.61 -32.00
CA ARG A 475 -1.86 0.64 -32.24
C ARG A 475 -1.01 1.17 -31.08
N ILE A 476 -0.74 0.38 -30.03
CA ILE A 476 0.29 0.77 -29.04
C ILE A 476 1.68 0.74 -29.72
N PRO A 477 2.42 1.86 -29.77
CA PRO A 477 3.76 1.90 -30.37
C PRO A 477 4.74 1.02 -29.58
N ASP A 478 5.72 0.41 -30.26
CA ASP A 478 6.72 -0.45 -29.60
C ASP A 478 7.47 0.27 -28.49
N VAL A 479 7.77 1.57 -28.66
CA VAL A 479 8.37 2.41 -27.60
C VAL A 479 7.53 2.41 -26.32
N GLN A 480 6.20 2.46 -26.43
CA GLN A 480 5.30 2.40 -25.29
C GLN A 480 5.22 0.98 -24.70
N LYS A 481 5.25 -0.07 -25.52
CA LYS A 481 5.32 -1.46 -25.01
C LYS A 481 6.56 -1.67 -24.14
N TYR A 482 7.73 -1.23 -24.63
CA TYR A 482 8.97 -1.28 -23.85
C TYR A 482 8.89 -0.45 -22.57
N LYS A 483 8.33 0.77 -22.64
CA LYS A 483 8.12 1.61 -21.46
C LYS A 483 7.25 0.91 -20.40
N GLN A 484 6.14 0.31 -20.83
CA GLN A 484 5.19 -0.37 -19.94
C GLN A 484 5.83 -1.58 -19.25
N PHE A 485 6.49 -2.48 -20.00
CA PHE A 485 7.21 -3.60 -19.38
C PHE A 485 8.40 -3.16 -18.53
N GLY A 486 9.16 -2.16 -18.97
CA GLY A 486 10.30 -1.63 -18.20
C GLY A 486 9.90 -1.03 -16.86
N ASN A 487 8.70 -0.45 -16.76
CA ASN A 487 8.13 0.09 -15.52
C ASN A 487 7.33 -0.93 -14.70
N SER A 488 7.03 -2.10 -15.25
CA SER A 488 6.24 -3.10 -14.54
C SER A 488 7.04 -3.84 -13.47
N VAL A 489 6.33 -4.41 -12.50
CA VAL A 489 6.88 -5.41 -11.57
C VAL A 489 7.04 -6.77 -12.27
N THR A 490 7.80 -7.66 -11.64
CA THR A 490 7.86 -9.07 -12.04
C THR A 490 6.71 -9.83 -11.39
N ILE A 491 5.73 -10.27 -12.17
CA ILE A 491 4.50 -10.90 -11.66
C ILE A 491 4.80 -12.15 -10.79
N PRO A 492 5.68 -13.08 -11.20
CA PRO A 492 6.09 -14.22 -10.38
C PRO A 492 6.60 -13.88 -8.98
N ALA A 493 7.25 -12.72 -8.81
CA ALA A 493 7.73 -12.25 -7.52
C ALA A 493 6.59 -11.69 -6.66
N VAL A 494 5.68 -10.94 -7.27
CA VAL A 494 4.50 -10.41 -6.57
C VAL A 494 3.57 -11.52 -6.13
N GLU A 495 3.34 -12.53 -6.97
CA GLU A 495 2.52 -13.69 -6.60
C GLU A 495 3.06 -14.40 -5.36
N GLU A 496 4.38 -14.58 -5.26
CA GLU A 496 5.00 -15.19 -4.09
C GLU A 496 4.81 -14.32 -2.83
N MET A 497 4.93 -13.00 -2.97
CA MET A 497 4.65 -12.06 -1.87
C MET A 497 3.17 -12.05 -1.46
N ALA A 498 2.26 -12.21 -2.43
CA ALA A 498 0.83 -12.28 -2.18
C ALA A 498 0.43 -13.60 -1.48
N ARG A 499 1.04 -14.74 -1.86
CA ARG A 499 0.90 -16.01 -1.14
C ARG A 499 1.38 -15.90 0.30
N PHE A 500 2.53 -15.27 0.52
CA PHE A 500 3.03 -14.98 1.86
C PHE A 500 2.05 -14.09 2.65
N MET A 501 1.53 -13.02 2.05
CA MET A 501 0.53 -12.17 2.72
C MET A 501 -0.74 -12.96 3.07
N ARG A 502 -1.20 -13.85 2.19
CA ARG A 502 -2.36 -14.73 2.44
C ARG A 502 -2.13 -15.63 3.65
N GLN A 503 -0.95 -16.24 3.78
CA GLN A 503 -0.55 -17.03 4.96
C GLN A 503 -0.51 -16.18 6.23
N CYS A 504 -0.01 -14.95 6.17
CA CYS A 504 -0.08 -14.04 7.31
C CYS A 504 -1.53 -13.72 7.70
N LEU A 505 -2.41 -13.47 6.73
CA LEU A 505 -3.83 -13.21 6.99
C LEU A 505 -4.55 -14.43 7.60
N GLU A 506 -4.15 -15.65 7.23
CA GLU A 506 -4.63 -16.90 7.87
C GLU A 506 -4.31 -16.93 9.36
N ILE A 507 -3.05 -16.66 9.73
CA ILE A 507 -2.62 -16.60 11.13
C ILE A 507 -3.41 -15.53 11.89
N LEU A 508 -3.58 -14.36 11.28
CA LEU A 508 -4.21 -13.19 11.90
C LEU A 508 -5.74 -13.29 12.03
N CYS A 509 -6.40 -14.03 11.13
CA CYS A 509 -7.86 -14.15 11.08
C CYS A 509 -8.38 -15.50 11.61
N SER A 510 -7.52 -16.45 11.96
CA SER A 510 -7.96 -17.70 12.58
C SER A 510 -8.74 -17.44 13.85
N THR A 511 -9.93 -18.05 13.96
CA THR A 511 -10.72 -18.05 15.19
C THR A 511 -10.03 -18.95 16.21
N ASP A 512 -9.89 -18.44 17.44
CA ASP A 512 -9.43 -19.23 18.60
C ASP A 512 -10.32 -20.45 18.85
#